data_AF-A0A5U6FNL3-F1
#
_entry.id   AF-A0A5U6FNL3-F1
#
_cell.length_a   1.000
_cell.length_b   1.000
_cell.length_c   1.000
_cell.angle_alpha   90.00
_cell.angle_beta   90.00
_cell.angle_gamma   90.00
#
_symmetry.space_group_name_H-M   'P 1'
#
loop_
_entity.id
_entity.type
_entity.pdbx_description
1 polymer ?
#
loop_
_entity_poly.entity_id
_entity_poly.type
_entity_poly.pdbx_seq_one_letter_code
_entity_poly.pdbx_strand_id
1 'polypeptide(L)'
;MSEVDEKSWRVRVRSGELETGWLRWNTTRAGAFNVWLPPSPGEQVAIACIGGNPETAMIIGSLWSDAIPAPGKSLKEIVVSAPDGAVFRYDADAGALSASGMKTATLQASVSVTLDTPVVECTDLLRTATLDVTKGGKMSGNITHSGGNFTSNGITVHTHKHGGVKGGSDSTGGPQ
;
A
#
# COMPACT_ATOMS: atom_id res chain seq x y z
N MET A 1 23.40 -10.84 14.19
CA MET A 1 24.13 -10.33 13.01
C MET A 1 24.86 -9.06 13.42
N SER A 2 26.10 -8.87 12.99
CA SER A 2 26.96 -7.75 13.43
C SER A 2 27.05 -6.63 12.39
N GLU A 3 27.20 -7.00 11.11
CA GLU A 3 27.33 -6.05 10.00
C GLU A 3 26.55 -6.53 8.78
N VAL A 4 26.07 -5.57 7.97
CA VAL A 4 25.34 -5.80 6.72
C VAL A 4 25.95 -4.90 5.64
N ASP A 5 26.31 -5.49 4.50
CA ASP A 5 26.67 -4.78 3.28
C ASP A 5 25.59 -5.04 2.22
N GLU A 6 24.69 -4.07 2.09
CA GLU A 6 23.58 -4.10 1.14
C GLU A 6 24.05 -4.08 -0.32
N LYS A 7 25.24 -3.55 -0.62
CA LYS A 7 25.75 -3.43 -1.99
C LYS A 7 26.28 -4.75 -2.53
N SER A 8 26.97 -5.52 -1.69
CA SER A 8 27.53 -6.83 -2.07
C SER A 8 26.61 -8.00 -1.72
N TRP A 9 25.48 -7.72 -1.06
CA TRP A 9 24.54 -8.71 -0.55
C TRP A 9 25.18 -9.69 0.44
N ARG A 10 26.01 -9.14 1.35
CA ARG A 10 26.73 -9.91 2.36
C ARG A 10 26.56 -9.39 3.77
N VAL A 11 26.84 -10.27 4.72
CA VAL A 11 26.66 -10.05 6.16
C VAL A 11 27.83 -10.64 6.92
N ARG A 12 28.06 -10.11 8.13
CA ARG A 12 28.91 -10.73 9.14
C ARG A 12 28.07 -11.15 10.32
N VAL A 13 28.41 -12.30 10.89
CA VAL A 13 27.70 -12.87 12.03
C VAL A 13 28.70 -13.13 13.14
N ARG A 14 28.34 -12.67 14.34
CA ARG A 14 29.03 -13.04 15.57
C ARG A 14 28.36 -14.25 16.21
N SER A 15 29.14 -15.27 16.55
CA SER A 15 28.70 -16.46 17.28
C SER A 15 29.70 -16.75 18.41
N GLY A 16 29.37 -16.33 19.63
CA GLY A 16 30.32 -16.32 20.74
C GLY A 16 31.48 -15.36 20.44
N GLU A 17 32.71 -15.86 20.54
CA GLU A 17 33.93 -15.11 20.22
C GLU A 17 34.26 -15.10 18.71
N LEU A 18 33.60 -15.95 17.91
CA LEU A 18 33.82 -16.02 16.48
C LEU A 18 33.08 -14.88 15.77
N GLU A 19 33.81 -14.12 14.97
CA GLU A 19 33.27 -13.19 13.99
C GLU A 19 33.52 -13.75 12.58
N THR A 20 32.47 -14.01 11.81
CA THR A 20 32.63 -14.58 10.46
C THR A 20 33.29 -13.59 9.49
N GLY A 21 33.77 -14.12 8.37
CA GLY A 21 33.96 -13.32 7.15
C GLY A 21 32.62 -12.91 6.54
N TRP A 22 32.65 -12.39 5.31
CA TRP A 22 31.48 -11.94 4.57
C TRP A 22 30.69 -13.09 3.95
N LEU A 23 29.57 -13.44 4.55
CA LEU A 23 28.68 -14.52 4.12
C LEU A 23 27.52 -13.98 3.29
N ARG A 24 26.94 -14.80 2.41
CA ARG A 24 25.65 -14.49 1.77
C ARG A 24 24.51 -14.75 2.76
N TRP A 25 23.42 -14.00 2.64
CA TRP A 25 22.17 -14.32 3.33
C TRP A 25 21.16 -15.02 2.42
N ASN A 26 20.23 -15.77 3.01
CA ASN A 26 19.13 -16.39 2.28
C ASN A 26 17.99 -15.40 2.04
N THR A 27 17.31 -15.51 0.89
CA THR A 27 16.05 -14.82 0.59
C THR A 27 14.97 -15.85 0.26
N THR A 28 13.70 -15.47 0.41
CA THR A 28 12.55 -16.32 0.08
C THR A 28 12.60 -16.83 -1.36
N ARG A 29 13.05 -16.01 -2.32
CA ARG A 29 13.23 -16.39 -3.74
C ARG A 29 14.34 -15.57 -4.41
N ALA A 30 15.20 -16.25 -5.17
CA ALA A 30 16.31 -15.66 -5.93
C ALA A 30 16.36 -16.19 -7.38
N GLY A 31 15.22 -16.16 -8.08
CA GLY A 31 15.08 -16.65 -9.46
C GLY A 31 14.15 -15.75 -10.28
N ALA A 32 13.22 -16.34 -11.04
CA ALA A 32 12.22 -15.59 -11.81
C ALA A 32 11.38 -14.65 -10.92
N PHE A 33 11.03 -15.12 -9.72
CA PHE A 33 10.67 -14.24 -8.62
C PHE A 33 11.92 -13.93 -7.81
N ASN A 34 12.11 -12.65 -7.49
CA ASN A 34 13.24 -12.17 -6.69
C ASN A 34 12.69 -11.30 -5.55
N VAL A 35 13.01 -11.67 -4.31
CA VAL A 35 12.54 -10.98 -3.12
C VAL A 35 13.71 -10.29 -2.44
N TRP A 36 13.57 -8.98 -2.25
CA TRP A 36 14.52 -8.17 -1.48
C TRP A 36 13.93 -7.84 -0.12
N LEU A 37 14.46 -8.46 0.92
CA LEU A 37 14.16 -8.18 2.32
C LEU A 37 15.45 -8.46 3.11
N PRO A 38 16.39 -7.51 3.15
CA PRO A 38 17.71 -7.72 3.74
C PRO A 38 17.58 -7.88 5.26
N PRO A 39 18.46 -8.66 5.89
CA PRO A 39 18.52 -8.75 7.34
C PRO A 39 19.12 -7.46 7.93
N SER A 40 18.99 -7.26 9.24
CA SER A 40 19.43 -6.04 9.95
C SER A 40 20.47 -6.29 11.06
N PRO A 41 21.41 -5.35 11.34
CA PRO A 41 22.28 -5.48 12.50
C PRO A 41 21.49 -5.71 13.79
N GLY A 42 21.94 -6.65 14.63
CA GLY A 42 21.23 -7.09 15.83
C GLY A 42 20.27 -8.27 15.62
N GLU A 43 19.89 -8.59 14.38
CA GLU A 43 19.00 -9.72 14.08
C GLU A 43 19.64 -11.07 14.43
N GLN A 44 18.92 -11.93 15.15
CA GLN A 44 19.39 -13.27 15.47
C GLN A 44 19.19 -14.19 14.26
N VAL A 45 20.22 -14.94 13.89
CA VAL A 45 20.24 -15.73 12.66
C VAL A 45 20.88 -17.09 12.90
N ALA A 46 20.46 -18.09 12.11
CA ALA A 46 21.11 -19.39 12.04
C ALA A 46 22.08 -19.42 10.83
N ILE A 47 23.30 -19.89 11.06
CA ILE A 47 24.30 -20.11 10.01
C ILE A 47 24.51 -21.61 9.78
N ALA A 48 24.56 -22.02 8.50
CA ALA A 48 24.90 -23.38 8.12
C ALA A 48 26.35 -23.43 7.59
N CYS A 49 27.22 -24.11 8.33
CA CYS A 49 28.59 -24.38 7.95
C CYS A 49 28.65 -25.73 7.21
N ILE A 50 28.29 -25.74 5.93
CA ILE A 50 28.32 -26.97 5.13
C ILE A 50 29.77 -27.50 5.06
N GLY A 51 29.99 -28.73 5.53
CA GLY A 51 31.34 -29.30 5.63
C GLY A 51 32.15 -28.81 6.84
N GLY A 52 31.54 -28.09 7.79
CA GLY A 52 32.18 -27.66 9.04
C GLY A 52 33.08 -26.42 8.92
N ASN A 53 33.13 -25.77 7.75
CA ASN A 53 33.94 -24.56 7.56
C ASN A 53 33.07 -23.27 7.65
N PRO A 54 33.25 -22.44 8.70
CA PRO A 54 32.50 -21.20 8.87
C PRO A 54 32.82 -20.11 7.82
N GLU A 55 33.98 -20.18 7.14
CA GLU A 55 34.32 -19.22 6.07
C GLU A 55 33.40 -19.34 4.85
N THR A 56 32.82 -20.53 4.66
CA THR A 56 31.92 -20.83 3.55
C THR A 56 30.45 -20.91 3.99
N ALA A 57 30.16 -20.51 5.22
CA ALA A 57 28.82 -20.59 5.76
C ALA A 57 27.83 -19.69 5.01
N MET A 58 26.55 -19.98 5.17
CA MET A 58 25.47 -19.10 4.73
C MET A 58 24.44 -18.95 5.84
N ILE A 59 23.76 -17.81 5.87
CA ILE A 59 22.57 -17.68 6.71
C ILE A 59 21.47 -18.57 6.11
N ILE A 60 20.81 -19.36 6.96
CA ILE A 60 19.70 -20.24 6.57
C ILE A 60 18.36 -19.81 7.17
N GLY A 61 18.34 -18.81 8.04
CA GLY A 61 17.11 -18.24 8.57
C GLY A 61 17.34 -17.21 9.66
N SER A 62 16.31 -16.40 9.85
CA SER A 62 16.16 -15.46 10.94
C SER A 62 15.39 -16.10 12.09
N LEU A 63 15.71 -15.71 13.31
CA LEU A 63 15.07 -16.16 14.54
C LEU A 63 14.59 -14.94 15.32
N TRP A 64 13.39 -15.04 15.88
CA TRP A 64 12.95 -14.08 16.89
C TRP A 64 13.80 -14.22 18.14
N SER A 65 13.98 -13.10 18.84
CA SER A 65 14.75 -13.01 20.07
C SER A 65 14.03 -12.11 21.07
N ASP A 66 14.50 -12.06 22.32
CA ASP A 66 13.94 -11.14 23.32
C ASP A 66 14.07 -9.67 22.90
N ALA A 67 15.13 -9.34 22.13
CA ALA A 67 15.35 -8.00 21.60
C ALA A 67 14.45 -7.68 20.39
N ILE A 68 14.11 -8.70 19.59
CA ILE A 68 13.30 -8.59 18.36
C ILE A 68 12.26 -9.72 18.37
N PRO A 69 11.15 -9.57 19.10
CA PRO A 69 10.13 -10.60 19.25
C PRO A 69 9.30 -10.78 17.97
N ALA A 70 8.51 -11.85 17.93
CA ALA A 70 7.57 -12.08 16.83
C ALA A 70 6.54 -10.95 16.71
N PRO A 71 6.22 -10.47 15.49
CA PRO A 71 5.25 -9.39 15.31
C PRO A 71 3.79 -9.85 15.43
N GLY A 72 3.54 -11.16 15.39
CA GLY A 72 2.22 -11.78 15.52
C GLY A 72 1.97 -12.41 16.89
N LYS A 73 0.69 -12.62 17.18
CA LYS A 73 0.11 -13.21 18.40
C LYS A 73 -0.88 -14.35 18.11
N SER A 74 -1.15 -14.68 16.83
CA SER A 74 -2.08 -15.75 16.44
C SER A 74 -1.51 -16.64 15.33
N LEU A 75 -1.95 -17.90 15.29
CA LEU A 75 -1.65 -18.83 14.19
C LEU A 75 -2.43 -18.51 12.90
N LYS A 76 -3.40 -17.59 12.98
CA LYS A 76 -4.34 -17.25 11.91
C LYS A 76 -4.08 -15.87 11.30
N GLU A 77 -2.88 -15.35 11.44
CA GLU A 77 -2.52 -14.07 10.85
C GLU A 77 -1.20 -14.12 10.07
N ILE A 78 -1.11 -13.22 9.10
CA ILE A 78 0.14 -12.85 8.44
C ILE A 78 0.42 -11.41 8.86
N VAL A 79 1.62 -11.13 9.37
CA VAL A 79 2.04 -9.78 9.78
C VAL A 79 3.42 -9.48 9.21
N VAL A 80 3.54 -8.37 8.50
CA VAL A 80 4.81 -7.76 8.08
C VAL A 80 4.88 -6.36 8.68
N SER A 81 5.81 -6.14 9.60
CA SER A 81 6.03 -4.86 10.28
C SER A 81 7.31 -4.18 9.76
N ALA A 82 7.26 -2.86 9.64
CA ALA A 82 8.37 -2.02 9.19
C ALA A 82 8.89 -1.12 10.34
N PRO A 83 10.16 -0.65 10.28
CA PRO A 83 10.78 0.16 11.33
C PRO A 83 10.16 1.56 11.49
N ASP A 84 9.40 2.04 10.50
CA ASP A 84 8.64 3.30 10.57
C ASP A 84 7.25 3.12 11.22
N GLY A 85 6.94 1.90 11.69
CA GLY A 85 5.66 1.55 12.29
C GLY A 85 4.59 1.14 11.28
N ALA A 86 4.90 1.09 9.98
CA ALA A 86 3.97 0.55 9.01
C ALA A 86 3.77 -0.96 9.19
N VAL A 87 2.54 -1.43 8.93
CA VAL A 87 2.15 -2.82 9.08
C VAL A 87 1.27 -3.25 7.92
N PHE A 88 1.62 -4.38 7.31
CA PHE A 88 0.74 -5.16 6.44
C PHE A 88 0.27 -6.39 7.21
N ARG A 89 -1.04 -6.57 7.36
CA ARG A 89 -1.62 -7.66 8.15
C ARG A 89 -2.81 -8.29 7.47
N TYR A 90 -2.87 -9.62 7.48
CA TYR A 90 -4.08 -10.38 7.18
C TYR A 90 -4.51 -11.16 8.42
N ASP A 91 -5.77 -11.02 8.83
CA ASP A 91 -6.38 -11.72 9.96
C ASP A 91 -7.48 -12.65 9.43
N ALA A 92 -7.26 -13.96 9.50
CA ALA A 92 -8.18 -14.93 8.93
C ALA A 92 -9.43 -15.18 9.79
N ASP A 93 -9.40 -14.87 11.09
CA ASP A 93 -10.60 -14.96 11.93
C ASP A 93 -11.58 -13.84 11.58
N ALA A 94 -11.05 -12.64 11.32
CA ALA A 94 -11.85 -11.49 10.87
C ALA A 94 -12.12 -11.49 9.35
N GLY A 95 -11.35 -12.27 8.58
CA GLY A 95 -11.35 -12.21 7.11
C GLY A 95 -10.87 -10.86 6.57
N ALA A 96 -9.97 -10.19 7.29
CA ALA A 96 -9.65 -8.78 7.05
C ALA A 96 -8.18 -8.57 6.66
N LEU A 97 -7.96 -7.81 5.60
CA LEU A 97 -6.65 -7.29 5.20
C LEU A 97 -6.52 -5.82 5.65
N SER A 98 -5.38 -5.46 6.24
CA SER A 98 -5.03 -4.07 6.53
C SER A 98 -3.60 -3.73 6.11
N ALA A 99 -3.42 -2.51 5.60
CA ALA A 99 -2.13 -1.87 5.40
C ALA A 99 -2.21 -0.48 6.03
N SER A 100 -1.43 -0.24 7.09
CA SER A 100 -1.56 0.96 7.93
C SER A 100 -0.20 1.50 8.39
N GLY A 101 -0.14 2.78 8.77
CA GLY A 101 1.08 3.43 9.29
C GLY A 101 1.99 4.01 8.21
N MET A 102 1.72 3.76 6.92
CA MET A 102 2.46 4.37 5.81
C MET A 102 2.09 5.85 5.62
N LYS A 103 3.03 6.65 5.13
CA LYS A 103 2.77 8.04 4.70
C LYS A 103 2.03 8.10 3.36
N THR A 104 2.31 7.17 2.45
CA THR A 104 1.73 7.11 1.11
C THR A 104 1.52 5.66 0.68
N ALA A 105 0.61 5.44 -0.26
CA ALA A 105 0.44 4.18 -0.98
C ALA A 105 0.20 4.51 -2.47
N THR A 106 0.82 3.78 -3.37
CA THR A 106 0.70 3.99 -4.82
C THR A 106 0.37 2.68 -5.50
N LEU A 107 -0.73 2.66 -6.24
CA LEU A 107 -1.17 1.54 -7.07
C LEU A 107 -1.06 1.95 -8.54
N GLN A 108 -0.15 1.34 -9.28
CA GLN A 108 0.06 1.62 -10.70
C GLN A 108 -0.24 0.36 -11.51
N ALA A 109 -1.12 0.48 -12.49
CA ALA A 109 -1.48 -0.58 -13.43
C ALA A 109 -1.59 0.02 -14.84
N SER A 110 -1.15 -0.71 -15.86
CA SER A 110 -1.19 -0.25 -17.26
C SER A 110 -2.56 -0.39 -17.92
N VAL A 111 -3.45 -1.20 -17.34
CA VAL A 111 -4.78 -1.50 -17.89
C VAL A 111 -5.85 -0.96 -16.95
N SER A 112 -5.94 -1.49 -15.72
CA SER A 112 -7.00 -1.12 -14.79
C SER A 112 -6.66 -1.47 -13.35
N VAL A 113 -7.22 -0.71 -12.41
CA VAL A 113 -7.39 -1.09 -11.00
C VAL A 113 -8.89 -1.24 -10.75
N THR A 114 -9.34 -2.38 -10.21
CA THR A 114 -10.75 -2.64 -9.88
C THR A 114 -10.94 -2.72 -8.37
N LEU A 115 -11.92 -1.99 -7.84
CA LEU A 115 -12.36 -2.07 -6.44
C LEU A 115 -13.73 -2.75 -6.40
N ASP A 116 -13.74 -4.07 -6.24
CA ASP A 116 -14.98 -4.87 -6.20
C ASP A 116 -15.42 -5.10 -4.76
N THR A 117 -16.30 -4.23 -4.28
CA THR A 117 -16.85 -4.24 -2.92
C THR A 117 -18.17 -3.47 -2.91
N PRO A 118 -19.12 -3.81 -2.02
CA PRO A 118 -20.33 -3.01 -1.84
C PRO A 118 -20.05 -1.54 -1.47
N VAL A 119 -18.94 -1.25 -0.79
CA VAL A 119 -18.60 0.10 -0.30
C VAL A 119 -17.11 0.39 -0.49
N VAL A 120 -16.82 1.56 -1.08
CA VAL A 120 -15.49 2.19 -1.10
C VAL A 120 -15.60 3.52 -0.37
N GLU A 121 -14.76 3.74 0.64
CA GLU A 121 -14.76 4.97 1.44
C GLU A 121 -13.50 5.80 1.18
N CYS A 122 -13.70 7.06 0.78
CA CYS A 122 -12.66 8.08 0.73
C CYS A 122 -13.03 9.15 1.74
N THR A 123 -12.24 9.29 2.80
CA THR A 123 -12.60 10.08 3.99
C THR A 123 -12.38 11.59 3.82
N ASP A 124 -11.65 11.99 2.78
CA ASP A 124 -11.31 13.38 2.50
C ASP A 124 -11.41 13.63 0.98
N LEU A 125 -10.35 14.08 0.32
CA LEU A 125 -10.39 14.44 -1.09
C LEU A 125 -10.23 13.24 -2.05
N LEU A 126 -11.27 12.99 -2.86
CA LEU A 126 -11.15 12.21 -4.09
C LEU A 126 -10.71 13.13 -5.25
N ARG A 127 -9.50 12.94 -5.77
CA ARG A 127 -9.02 13.58 -7.01
C ARG A 127 -8.95 12.55 -8.12
N THR A 128 -9.69 12.79 -9.21
CA THR A 128 -9.70 11.95 -10.41
C THR A 128 -9.64 12.81 -11.67
N ALA A 129 -9.10 12.26 -12.77
CA ALA A 129 -9.07 12.94 -14.06
C ALA A 129 -10.46 12.96 -14.72
N THR A 130 -11.22 11.86 -14.61
CA THR A 130 -12.60 11.73 -15.08
C THR A 130 -13.42 10.94 -14.07
N LEU A 131 -14.74 11.11 -14.10
CA LEU A 131 -15.66 10.41 -13.21
C LEU A 131 -16.85 9.90 -14.04
N ASP A 132 -17.11 8.59 -13.99
CA ASP A 132 -18.27 7.94 -14.59
C ASP A 132 -19.09 7.26 -13.48
N VAL A 133 -20.38 7.61 -13.38
CA VAL A 133 -21.32 7.12 -12.36
C VAL A 133 -22.55 6.57 -13.04
N THR A 134 -22.64 5.25 -13.13
CA THR A 134 -23.63 4.56 -13.98
C THR A 134 -24.94 4.19 -13.28
N LYS A 135 -24.95 4.14 -11.94
CA LYS A 135 -26.12 3.77 -11.13
C LYS A 135 -26.64 4.93 -10.27
N GLY A 136 -26.22 6.15 -10.56
CA GLY A 136 -26.56 7.34 -9.79
C GLY A 136 -25.84 7.42 -8.44
N GLY A 137 -26.27 8.36 -7.60
CA GLY A 137 -25.70 8.61 -6.27
C GLY A 137 -26.36 9.82 -5.60
N LYS A 138 -25.93 10.12 -4.36
CA LYS A 138 -26.33 11.32 -3.63
C LYS A 138 -25.12 12.23 -3.45
N MET A 139 -25.25 13.49 -3.82
CA MET A 139 -24.27 14.54 -3.53
C MET A 139 -24.87 15.48 -2.49
N SER A 140 -24.12 15.81 -1.44
CA SER A 140 -24.54 16.74 -0.38
C SER A 140 -23.47 17.81 -0.16
N GLY A 141 -23.89 18.99 0.29
CA GLY A 141 -22.99 20.13 0.46
C GLY A 141 -22.82 20.96 -0.82
N ASN A 142 -21.90 21.91 -0.78
CA ASN A 142 -21.66 22.82 -1.90
C ASN A 142 -20.82 22.12 -2.97
N ILE A 143 -21.24 22.24 -4.23
CA ILE A 143 -20.50 21.75 -5.39
C ILE A 143 -20.22 22.92 -6.32
N THR A 144 -18.94 23.14 -6.63
CA THR A 144 -18.51 24.13 -7.61
C THR A 144 -18.13 23.41 -8.89
N HIS A 145 -18.85 23.69 -9.97
CA HIS A 145 -18.52 23.23 -11.32
C HIS A 145 -18.10 24.42 -12.19
N SER A 146 -16.96 24.31 -12.86
CA SER A 146 -16.42 25.32 -13.76
C SER A 146 -15.60 24.65 -14.87
N GLY A 147 -15.24 25.40 -15.91
CA GLY A 147 -14.39 24.90 -16.99
C GLY A 147 -15.10 23.98 -18.01
N GLY A 148 -16.44 23.92 -18.01
CA GLY A 148 -17.20 23.09 -18.95
C GLY A 148 -18.72 23.26 -18.84
N ASN A 149 -19.47 22.35 -19.48
CA ASN A 149 -20.93 22.28 -19.41
C ASN A 149 -21.37 21.21 -18.41
N PHE A 150 -22.28 21.58 -17.51
CA PHE A 150 -23.03 20.60 -16.72
C PHE A 150 -24.39 20.35 -17.40
N THR A 151 -24.62 19.12 -17.86
CA THR A 151 -25.83 18.75 -18.60
C THR A 151 -26.64 17.72 -17.83
N SER A 152 -27.97 17.84 -17.91
CA SER A 152 -28.91 16.87 -17.36
C SER A 152 -29.94 16.54 -18.43
N ASN A 153 -30.02 15.27 -18.82
CA ASN A 153 -30.90 14.79 -19.89
C ASN A 153 -30.83 15.62 -21.19
N GLY A 154 -29.61 16.04 -21.58
CA GLY A 154 -29.38 16.83 -22.79
C GLY A 154 -29.53 18.35 -22.63
N ILE A 155 -29.94 18.85 -21.46
CA ILE A 155 -30.07 20.30 -21.19
C ILE A 155 -28.86 20.81 -20.41
N THR A 156 -28.17 21.81 -20.95
CA THR A 156 -27.07 22.51 -20.24
C THR A 156 -27.63 23.44 -19.18
N VAL A 157 -27.37 23.14 -17.91
CA VAL A 157 -28.03 23.77 -16.76
C VAL A 157 -27.80 25.29 -16.70
N HIS A 158 -26.58 25.77 -16.96
CA HIS A 158 -26.25 27.19 -16.81
C HIS A 158 -26.60 28.06 -18.03
N THR A 159 -27.02 27.46 -19.15
CA THR A 159 -27.40 28.18 -20.39
C THR A 159 -28.78 27.79 -20.94
N HIS A 160 -29.56 27.02 -20.17
CA HIS A 160 -30.89 26.59 -20.61
C HIS A 160 -31.81 27.79 -20.86
N LYS A 161 -32.69 27.64 -21.84
CA LYS A 161 -33.68 28.64 -22.22
C LYS A 161 -35.08 28.04 -22.17
N HIS A 162 -36.05 28.88 -21.87
CA HIS A 162 -37.46 28.52 -21.91
C HIS A 162 -38.10 29.00 -23.23
N GLY A 163 -38.79 28.10 -23.92
CA GLY A 163 -39.58 28.41 -25.12
C GLY A 163 -41.07 28.53 -24.81
N GLY A 164 -41.88 28.91 -25.80
CA GLY A 164 -43.35 28.93 -25.69
C GLY A 164 -43.95 30.17 -25.02
N VAL A 165 -43.11 31.16 -24.68
CA VAL A 165 -43.54 32.45 -24.11
C VAL A 165 -42.78 33.61 -24.76
N LYS A 166 -43.42 34.78 -24.87
CA LYS A 166 -42.75 36.02 -25.30
C LYS A 166 -41.87 36.51 -24.14
N GLY A 167 -40.56 36.64 -24.38
CA GLY A 167 -39.65 37.20 -23.39
C GLY A 167 -40.01 38.64 -23.02
N GLY A 168 -40.04 38.95 -21.72
CA GLY A 168 -40.17 40.33 -21.22
C GLY A 168 -38.87 41.11 -21.34
N SER A 169 -38.93 42.44 -21.16
CA SER A 169 -37.75 43.33 -21.12
C SER A 169 -37.02 43.30 -19.79
N ASP A 170 -37.68 42.83 -18.73
CA ASP A 170 -37.22 42.94 -17.36
C ASP A 170 -36.68 41.60 -16.85
N SER A 171 -35.77 41.65 -15.88
CA SER A 171 -35.30 40.43 -15.20
C SER A 171 -36.37 39.95 -14.22
N THR A 172 -36.72 38.67 -14.30
CA THR A 172 -37.57 38.03 -13.29
C THR A 172 -36.77 37.84 -11.99
N GLY A 173 -37.47 37.54 -10.89
CA GLY A 173 -36.80 37.01 -9.70
C GLY A 173 -36.02 35.72 -10.01
N GLY A 174 -35.22 35.27 -9.04
CA GLY A 174 -34.49 34.01 -9.15
C GLY A 174 -35.43 32.80 -9.29
N PRO A 175 -34.95 31.67 -9.84
CA PRO A 175 -35.71 30.43 -9.91
C PRO A 175 -36.13 29.96 -8.50
N GLN A 176 -37.32 29.36 -8.38
CA GLN A 176 -37.81 28.70 -7.16
C GLN A 176 -37.47 27.20 -7.17
#